data_AF-A0A367IRN7-F1
#
_entry.id   AF-A0A367IRN7-F1
#
_cell.length_a   1.000
_cell.length_b   1.000
_cell.length_c   1.000
_cell.angle_alpha   90.00
_cell.angle_beta   90.00
_cell.angle_gamma   90.00
#
_symmetry.space_group_name_H-M   'P 1'
#
loop_
_entity.id
_entity.type
_entity.pdbx_description
1 polymer ?
#
loop_
_entity_poly.entity_id
_entity_poly.type
_entity_poly.pdbx_seq_one_letter_code
_entity_poly.pdbx_strand_id
1 'polypeptide(L)'
;ASLLLRPISRSLIHTAHLRPTASQPLHLLPTSIATEVPSRFFHHTSHPIASTPPTSAVVEEEELPQADPFQFIAYAAWHPKSRQKVSYRKPIRPKGQVDAGEDAFFQTTTSEGLAIGVADGVGGWSTVGVDPALFSWTLMNNAAMVAESQKAVDAHQILDGAFHTLRKSGKVAAGSSTACILSLSKTTGEMTSCNLGDSAFVLVRDRKIVYESPSQQHYFNCPYQLTVVPDSYPNRDQFVTDLPKDGDRKTFYLKKGDLILLATDGYFDNMYPEETLDIIDKGMESIEDKDPESVKLVIQGLAKTLTEKARRLSLDPKRLSPWAKAARANGSNYRGGKVDDITCIVTLVCHDSKL
;
A
#
# COMPACT_ATOMS: atom_id res chain seq x y z
N ALA A 1 -16.21 -17.87 -4.43
CA ALA A 1 -16.51 -18.81 -5.54
C ALA A 1 -16.84 -17.95 -6.77
N SER A 2 -15.93 -17.82 -7.72
CA SER A 2 -15.71 -18.87 -8.73
C SER A 2 -14.26 -18.89 -9.22
N LEU A 3 -13.63 -20.05 -9.02
CA LEU A 3 -12.71 -20.76 -9.93
C LEU A 3 -11.47 -20.00 -10.44
N LEU A 4 -10.38 -20.21 -9.71
CA LEU A 4 -9.14 -20.72 -10.31
C LEU A 4 -9.50 -21.91 -11.21
N LEU A 5 -9.50 -21.72 -12.53
CA LEU A 5 -9.37 -22.72 -13.61
C LEU A 5 -9.89 -22.10 -14.91
N ARG A 6 -9.01 -21.85 -15.90
CA ARG A 6 -9.41 -21.59 -17.29
C ARG A 6 -9.80 -22.92 -17.96
N PRO A 7 -10.96 -23.05 -18.64
CA PRO A 7 -11.14 -24.07 -19.65
C PRO A 7 -10.57 -23.55 -20.98
N ILE A 8 -9.48 -24.15 -21.47
CA ILE A 8 -9.01 -23.95 -22.84
C ILE A 8 -9.93 -24.73 -23.78
N SER A 9 -10.85 -24.03 -24.44
CA SER A 9 -11.54 -24.54 -25.62
C SER A 9 -10.53 -24.69 -26.77
N ARG A 10 -10.31 -25.94 -27.22
CA ARG A 10 -9.60 -26.24 -28.47
C ARG A 10 -10.48 -25.78 -29.64
N SER A 11 -10.13 -24.66 -30.27
CA SER A 11 -10.51 -24.42 -31.66
C SER A 11 -9.28 -24.63 -32.54
N LEU A 12 -9.43 -25.50 -33.55
CA LEU A 12 -8.45 -25.69 -34.60
C LEU A 12 -8.27 -24.38 -35.36
N ILE A 13 -7.05 -23.83 -35.35
CA ILE A 13 -6.65 -22.80 -36.31
C ILE A 13 -5.59 -23.39 -37.24
N HIS A 14 -5.96 -23.35 -38.51
CA HIS A 14 -5.20 -23.69 -39.69
C HIS A 14 -3.85 -22.96 -39.71
N THR A 15 -2.76 -23.71 -39.85
CA THR A 15 -1.43 -23.18 -40.16
C THR A 15 -1.37 -22.68 -41.61
N ALA A 16 -0.95 -21.42 -41.80
CA ALA A 16 -0.39 -20.96 -43.06
C ALA A 16 0.77 -20.01 -42.78
N HIS A 17 1.95 -20.43 -43.22
CA HIS A 17 3.25 -19.80 -43.10
C HIS A 17 3.37 -18.48 -43.89
N LEU A 18 3.99 -17.46 -43.29
CA LEU A 18 4.69 -16.41 -44.04
C LEU A 18 6.06 -16.12 -43.37
N ARG A 19 7.11 -16.14 -44.20
CA ARG A 19 8.53 -15.96 -43.87
C ARG A 19 8.87 -14.48 -43.61
N PRO A 20 9.92 -14.17 -42.81
CA PRO A 20 10.45 -12.82 -42.71
C PRO A 20 11.53 -12.55 -43.77
N THR A 21 11.44 -11.40 -44.43
CA THR A 21 12.49 -10.86 -45.32
C THR A 21 13.34 -9.84 -44.58
N ALA A 22 14.67 -10.01 -44.69
CA ALA A 22 15.70 -9.15 -44.16
C ALA A 22 15.92 -7.89 -45.03
N SER A 23 16.28 -6.77 -44.40
CA SER A 23 17.06 -5.69 -45.03
C SER A 23 17.59 -4.69 -43.98
N GLN A 24 18.89 -4.74 -43.71
CA GLN A 24 19.78 -3.58 -43.46
C GLN A 24 20.44 -3.24 -44.81
N PRO A 25 21.00 -2.02 -45.09
CA PRO A 25 22.00 -1.32 -44.25
C PRO A 25 22.08 0.23 -44.36
N LEU A 26 22.92 0.85 -43.51
CA LEU A 26 24.08 1.72 -43.85
C LEU A 26 24.37 2.85 -42.84
N HIS A 27 25.65 2.91 -42.46
CA HIS A 27 26.39 3.93 -41.73
C HIS A 27 26.31 5.33 -42.35
N LEU A 28 26.52 6.38 -41.53
CA LEU A 28 27.46 7.50 -41.79
C LEU A 28 27.62 8.38 -40.53
N LEU A 29 28.87 8.60 -40.10
CA LEU A 29 29.33 9.62 -39.14
C LEU A 29 29.48 10.99 -39.85
N PRO A 30 29.53 12.11 -39.09
CA PRO A 30 30.76 12.90 -39.15
C PRO A 30 31.21 13.63 -37.86
N THR A 31 32.53 13.55 -37.64
CA THR A 31 33.55 14.54 -37.20
C THR A 31 33.35 15.58 -36.08
N SER A 32 34.35 15.56 -35.19
CA SER A 32 34.86 16.57 -34.25
C SER A 32 35.31 17.88 -34.90
N ILE A 33 35.15 19.01 -34.19
CA ILE A 33 36.04 20.18 -34.25
C ILE A 33 36.26 20.71 -32.82
N ALA A 34 37.53 20.86 -32.45
CA ALA A 34 38.04 21.50 -31.25
C ALA A 34 38.39 22.97 -31.52
N THR A 35 38.36 23.81 -30.48
CA THR A 35 39.02 25.12 -30.45
C THR A 35 39.67 25.35 -29.09
N GLU A 36 41.00 25.24 -29.04
CA GLU A 36 41.90 25.90 -28.08
C GLU A 36 41.98 27.40 -28.40
N VAL A 37 42.40 28.27 -27.44
CA VAL A 37 43.61 29.16 -27.43
C VAL A 37 43.65 29.95 -26.07
N PRO A 38 44.72 30.69 -25.66
CA PRO A 38 46.04 30.29 -25.13
C PRO A 38 46.32 30.73 -23.67
N SER A 39 47.36 30.08 -23.13
CA SER A 39 48.17 30.48 -21.97
C SER A 39 49.14 31.64 -22.27
N ARG A 40 49.41 32.50 -21.27
CA ARG A 40 50.56 33.42 -21.25
C ARG A 40 51.37 33.21 -19.97
N PHE A 41 52.66 32.97 -20.16
CA PHE A 41 53.71 32.89 -19.15
C PHE A 41 54.16 34.29 -18.70
N PHE A 42 54.49 34.46 -17.42
CA PHE A 42 55.49 35.44 -16.96
C PHE A 42 56.36 34.88 -15.83
N HIS A 43 57.62 35.30 -15.86
CA HIS A 43 58.78 34.82 -15.13
C HIS A 43 58.81 35.16 -13.62
N HIS A 44 59.59 34.35 -12.91
CA HIS A 44 60.06 34.46 -11.53
C HIS A 44 60.56 35.85 -11.08
N THR A 45 60.23 36.21 -9.84
CA THR A 45 61.17 36.83 -8.88
C THR A 45 60.84 36.37 -7.46
N SER A 46 61.84 35.86 -6.76
CA SER A 46 61.81 35.43 -5.36
C SER A 46 62.26 36.55 -4.41
N HIS A 47 61.45 36.87 -3.40
CA HIS A 47 61.92 37.52 -2.16
C HIS A 47 61.11 37.00 -0.96
N PRO A 48 61.73 36.80 0.23
CA PRO A 48 61.10 36.16 1.37
C PRO A 48 60.47 37.19 2.31
N ILE A 49 59.23 36.97 2.75
CA ILE A 49 58.64 37.68 3.89
C ILE A 49 57.86 36.67 4.73
N ALA A 50 58.25 36.57 5.99
CA ALA A 50 57.56 35.80 7.02
C ALA A 50 56.31 36.56 7.50
N SER A 51 55.16 35.89 7.58
CA SER A 51 54.02 36.35 8.37
C SER A 51 53.07 35.18 8.69
N THR A 52 53.02 34.83 9.98
CA THR A 52 51.93 34.26 10.80
C THR A 52 50.83 33.40 10.14
N PRO A 53 50.49 32.22 10.72
CA PRO A 53 49.35 31.43 10.25
C PRO A 53 48.04 32.18 10.48
N PRO A 54 47.07 32.12 9.54
CA PRO A 54 45.77 32.71 9.75
C PRO A 54 45.00 31.91 10.80
N THR A 55 44.44 32.63 11.78
CA THR A 55 43.44 32.13 12.71
C THR A 55 42.30 31.51 11.91
N SER A 56 42.06 30.21 12.12
CA SER A 56 40.90 29.50 11.59
C SER A 56 39.64 30.18 12.13
N ALA A 57 38.97 30.96 11.27
CA ALA A 57 37.61 31.39 11.52
C ALA A 57 36.75 30.13 11.56
N VAL A 58 36.25 29.80 12.77
CA VAL A 58 35.17 28.84 12.94
C VAL A 58 33.97 29.47 12.25
N VAL A 59 33.63 28.95 11.07
CA VAL A 59 32.33 29.19 10.48
C VAL A 59 31.37 28.41 11.38
N GLU A 60 30.67 29.10 12.26
CA GLU A 60 29.48 28.53 12.89
C GLU A 60 28.51 28.24 11.73
N GLU A 61 28.35 26.96 11.39
CA GLU A 61 27.24 26.52 10.58
C GLU A 61 25.98 26.95 11.32
N GLU A 62 25.28 27.96 10.79
CA GLU A 62 23.92 28.26 11.23
C GLU A 62 23.10 26.97 11.06
N GLU A 63 22.79 26.31 12.17
CA GLU A 63 21.81 25.23 12.18
C GLU A 63 20.50 25.80 11.65
N LEU A 64 20.20 25.48 10.39
CA LEU A 64 18.88 25.69 9.80
C LEU A 64 17.86 25.13 10.80
N PRO A 65 16.82 25.89 11.17
CA PRO A 65 15.85 25.43 12.15
C PRO A 65 15.30 24.07 11.71
N GLN A 66 15.57 23.03 12.51
CA GLN A 66 14.99 21.70 12.30
C GLN A 66 13.49 21.87 12.34
N ALA A 67 12.83 21.62 11.20
CA ALA A 67 11.38 21.58 11.14
C ALA A 67 10.87 20.56 12.18
N ASP A 68 9.84 20.93 12.94
CA ASP A 68 9.28 20.05 13.96
C ASP A 68 8.91 18.70 13.34
N PRO A 69 9.28 17.58 13.99
CA PRO A 69 8.99 16.26 13.46
C PRO A 69 7.48 16.09 13.31
N PHE A 70 7.09 15.44 12.22
CA PHE A 70 5.71 15.04 11.99
C PHE A 70 5.24 14.09 13.09
N GLN A 71 3.95 14.13 13.38
CA GLN A 71 3.29 13.12 14.20
C GLN A 71 2.13 12.51 13.43
N PHE A 72 1.82 11.27 13.76
CA PHE A 72 0.78 10.52 13.08
C PHE A 72 -0.23 9.98 14.10
N ILE A 73 -1.49 10.39 13.96
CA ILE A 73 -2.59 9.86 14.75
C ILE A 73 -3.33 8.86 13.87
N ALA A 74 -3.13 7.56 14.13
CA ALA A 74 -3.70 6.48 13.34
C ALA A 74 -4.64 5.60 14.18
N TYR A 75 -5.82 5.32 13.63
CA TYR A 75 -6.81 4.42 14.23
C TYR A 75 -7.37 3.44 13.21
N ALA A 76 -7.32 2.16 13.57
CA ALA A 76 -7.96 1.08 12.84
C ALA A 76 -9.41 0.85 13.32
N ALA A 77 -10.30 0.57 12.38
CA ALA A 77 -11.65 0.08 12.60
C ALA A 77 -11.96 -1.02 11.59
N TRP A 78 -12.75 -2.01 12.00
CA TRP A 78 -13.04 -3.16 11.15
C TRP A 78 -14.43 -3.74 11.42
N HIS A 79 -14.97 -4.44 10.42
CA HIS A 79 -16.22 -5.20 10.51
C HIS A 79 -16.10 -6.51 9.74
N PRO A 80 -16.11 -7.68 10.42
CA PRO A 80 -16.08 -8.97 9.74
C PRO A 80 -17.45 -9.31 9.13
N LYS A 81 -17.46 -9.84 7.91
CA LYS A 81 -18.68 -10.36 7.28
C LYS A 81 -19.27 -11.51 8.09
N SER A 82 -20.60 -11.59 8.07
CA SER A 82 -21.31 -12.73 8.66
C SER A 82 -20.99 -14.00 7.87
N ARG A 83 -20.21 -14.91 8.45
CA ARG A 83 -19.79 -16.15 7.78
C ARG A 83 -20.91 -17.20 7.82
N GLN A 84 -21.15 -17.85 6.68
CA GLN A 84 -21.87 -19.14 6.65
C GLN A 84 -21.03 -20.22 7.36
N LYS A 85 -21.67 -21.31 7.83
CA LYS A 85 -20.97 -22.42 8.50
C LYS A 85 -19.86 -22.97 7.59
N VAL A 86 -18.60 -22.79 7.96
CA VAL A 86 -17.44 -23.38 7.28
C VAL A 86 -17.25 -24.84 7.71
N SER A 87 -16.73 -25.66 6.79
CA SER A 87 -16.52 -27.11 6.99
C SER A 87 -15.29 -27.45 7.83
N TYR A 88 -14.40 -26.49 8.11
CA TYR A 88 -13.18 -26.69 8.91
C TYR A 88 -13.30 -26.12 10.32
N ARG A 89 -12.65 -26.76 11.30
CA ARG A 89 -12.52 -26.21 12.66
C ARG A 89 -11.59 -25.01 12.61
N LYS A 90 -12.12 -23.83 12.93
CA LYS A 90 -11.27 -22.65 13.13
C LYS A 90 -10.36 -22.87 14.34
N PRO A 91 -9.09 -22.49 14.26
CA PRO A 91 -8.27 -22.40 15.46
C PRO A 91 -8.94 -21.44 16.45
N ILE A 92 -8.92 -21.79 17.74
CA ILE A 92 -9.43 -20.93 18.81
C ILE A 92 -8.51 -19.70 18.84
N ARG A 93 -9.07 -18.51 18.58
CA ARG A 93 -8.31 -17.26 18.69
C ARG A 93 -7.91 -17.05 20.15
N PRO A 94 -6.64 -16.71 20.44
CA PRO A 94 -6.23 -16.25 21.76
C PRO A 94 -7.14 -15.12 22.26
N LYS A 95 -7.47 -15.16 23.56
CA LYS A 95 -8.27 -14.12 24.21
C LYS A 95 -7.57 -12.76 24.04
N GLY A 96 -8.27 -11.78 23.46
CA GLY A 96 -7.74 -10.44 23.20
C GLY A 96 -7.30 -10.16 21.76
N GLN A 97 -7.31 -11.16 20.86
CA GLN A 97 -7.12 -10.90 19.44
C GLN A 97 -8.39 -10.33 18.79
N VAL A 98 -8.19 -9.37 17.88
CA VAL A 98 -9.24 -8.77 17.08
C VAL A 98 -9.79 -9.77 16.05
N ASP A 99 -11.07 -9.61 15.70
CA ASP A 99 -11.71 -10.35 14.61
C ASP A 99 -12.08 -9.41 13.47
N ALA A 100 -11.16 -9.28 12.51
CA ALA A 100 -11.38 -8.58 11.23
C ALA A 100 -11.78 -9.54 10.10
N GLY A 101 -12.22 -10.76 10.42
CA GLY A 101 -12.60 -11.71 9.38
C GLY A 101 -11.38 -12.30 8.67
N GLU A 102 -11.41 -12.30 7.34
CA GLU A 102 -10.33 -12.74 6.45
C GLU A 102 -9.33 -11.62 6.17
N ASP A 103 -9.71 -10.37 6.47
CA ASP A 103 -8.81 -9.23 6.54
C ASP A 103 -7.84 -9.35 7.73
N ALA A 104 -6.71 -8.69 7.57
CA ALA A 104 -5.74 -8.42 8.61
C ALA A 104 -5.18 -7.00 8.45
N PHE A 105 -4.62 -6.48 9.53
CA PHE A 105 -3.93 -5.19 9.51
C PHE A 105 -2.83 -5.15 10.56
N PHE A 106 -1.93 -4.18 10.42
CA PHE A 106 -0.99 -3.81 11.48
C PHE A 106 -0.80 -2.29 11.55
N GLN A 107 -0.38 -1.85 12.73
CA GLN A 107 0.02 -0.47 13.00
C GLN A 107 1.22 -0.50 13.95
N THR A 108 2.36 -0.04 13.47
CA THR A 108 3.63 -0.08 14.20
C THR A 108 4.25 1.32 14.21
N THR A 109 4.33 1.89 15.41
CA THR A 109 5.16 3.09 15.63
C THR A 109 6.62 2.67 15.66
N THR A 110 7.44 3.25 14.77
CA THR A 110 8.88 2.99 14.70
C THR A 110 9.66 4.15 15.32
N SER A 111 10.99 4.01 15.46
CA SER A 111 11.82 5.13 15.88
C SER A 111 11.76 6.30 14.89
N GLU A 112 11.49 6.03 13.61
CA GLU A 112 11.52 7.00 12.51
C GLU A 112 10.13 7.42 12.03
N GLY A 113 9.04 6.91 12.61
CA GLY A 113 7.67 7.32 12.25
C GLY A 113 6.63 6.22 12.45
N LEU A 114 5.85 5.94 11.42
CA LEU A 114 4.70 5.03 11.48
C LEU A 114 4.68 4.11 10.25
N ALA A 115 4.55 2.80 10.48
CA ALA A 115 4.26 1.83 9.43
C ALA A 115 2.87 1.23 9.66
N ILE A 116 2.04 1.21 8.62
CA ILE A 116 0.68 0.67 8.64
C ILE A 116 0.46 -0.20 7.42
N GLY A 117 -0.44 -1.17 7.55
CA GLY A 117 -0.81 -2.00 6.42
C GLY A 117 -2.12 -2.74 6.62
N VAL A 118 -2.75 -3.07 5.51
CA VAL A 118 -3.93 -3.94 5.43
C VAL A 118 -3.69 -5.06 4.42
N ALA A 119 -4.34 -6.20 4.63
CA ALA A 119 -4.30 -7.33 3.72
C ALA A 119 -5.66 -8.03 3.75
N ASP A 120 -6.23 -8.32 2.57
CA ASP A 120 -7.43 -9.15 2.43
C ASP A 120 -7.00 -10.57 2.02
N GLY A 121 -7.34 -11.57 2.85
CA GLY A 121 -7.10 -12.97 2.58
C GLY A 121 -8.11 -13.53 1.57
N VAL A 122 -7.64 -14.04 0.43
CA VAL A 122 -8.52 -14.44 -0.68
C VAL A 122 -9.49 -15.55 -0.26
N GLY A 123 -10.77 -15.21 -0.13
CA GLY A 123 -11.81 -16.09 0.43
C GLY A 123 -12.02 -17.43 -0.31
N GLY A 124 -11.55 -17.55 -1.56
CA GLY A 124 -11.64 -18.79 -2.35
C GLY A 124 -10.99 -20.01 -1.68
N TRP A 125 -9.95 -19.80 -0.88
CA TRP A 125 -9.22 -20.85 -0.16
C TRP A 125 -10.08 -21.63 0.84
N SER A 126 -11.10 -20.98 1.41
CA SER A 126 -12.02 -21.62 2.36
C SER A 126 -12.74 -22.84 1.76
N THR A 127 -12.95 -22.86 0.44
CA THR A 127 -13.62 -23.96 -0.27
C THR A 127 -12.80 -25.25 -0.34
N VAL A 128 -11.48 -25.14 -0.16
CA VAL A 128 -10.54 -26.28 -0.11
C VAL A 128 -9.98 -26.49 1.30
N GLY A 129 -10.65 -25.94 2.32
CA GLY A 129 -10.29 -26.15 3.73
C GLY A 129 -9.06 -25.36 4.20
N VAL A 130 -8.62 -24.36 3.44
CA VAL A 130 -7.52 -23.47 3.80
C VAL A 130 -8.10 -22.17 4.37
N ASP A 131 -7.66 -21.77 5.56
CA ASP A 131 -8.17 -20.56 6.23
C ASP A 131 -7.52 -19.29 5.65
N PRO A 132 -8.27 -18.42 4.94
CA PRO A 132 -7.67 -17.23 4.31
C PRO A 132 -7.05 -16.27 5.34
N ALA A 133 -7.68 -16.17 6.52
CA ALA A 133 -7.22 -15.35 7.63
C ALA A 133 -5.81 -15.75 8.11
N LEU A 134 -5.42 -17.02 7.98
CA LEU A 134 -4.10 -17.47 8.40
C LEU A 134 -3.00 -16.82 7.56
N PHE A 135 -3.22 -16.65 6.25
CA PHE A 135 -2.26 -16.00 5.36
C PHE A 135 -2.17 -14.50 5.68
N SER A 136 -3.30 -13.79 5.64
CA SER A 136 -3.34 -12.33 5.81
C SER A 136 -2.78 -11.90 7.18
N TRP A 137 -3.18 -12.56 8.28
CA TRP A 137 -2.64 -12.27 9.61
C TRP A 137 -1.17 -12.63 9.75
N THR A 138 -0.71 -13.75 9.17
CA THR A 138 0.72 -14.08 9.21
C THR A 138 1.54 -13.03 8.47
N LEU A 139 1.04 -12.55 7.33
CA LEU A 139 1.70 -11.52 6.54
C LEU A 139 1.79 -10.19 7.32
N MET A 140 0.68 -9.68 7.87
CA MET A 140 0.66 -8.42 8.61
C MET A 140 1.46 -8.48 9.92
N ASN A 141 1.45 -9.62 10.63
CA ASN A 141 2.29 -9.79 11.82
C ASN A 141 3.78 -9.78 11.46
N ASN A 142 4.17 -10.43 10.36
CA ASN A 142 5.56 -10.37 9.90
C ASN A 142 5.94 -8.96 9.43
N ALA A 143 5.02 -8.22 8.78
CA ALA A 143 5.23 -6.83 8.38
C ALA A 143 5.48 -5.91 9.58
N ALA A 144 4.70 -6.07 10.65
CA ALA A 144 4.93 -5.38 11.91
C ALA A 144 6.34 -5.67 12.47
N MET A 145 6.75 -6.94 12.52
CA MET A 145 8.09 -7.32 12.99
C MET A 145 9.21 -6.72 12.12
N VAL A 146 9.05 -6.71 10.79
CA VAL A 146 10.03 -6.11 9.88
C VAL A 146 10.14 -4.61 10.14
N ALA A 147 9.00 -3.92 10.26
CA ALA A 147 8.94 -2.48 10.54
C ALA A 147 9.58 -2.11 11.90
N GLU A 148 9.44 -2.95 12.93
CA GLU A 148 10.06 -2.74 14.24
C GLU A 148 11.58 -2.97 14.24
N SER A 149 12.05 -3.94 13.45
CA SER A 149 13.43 -4.45 13.53
C SER A 149 14.48 -3.62 12.79
N GLN A 150 14.06 -2.77 11.85
CA GLN A 150 14.96 -2.05 10.95
C GLN A 150 14.78 -0.54 11.09
N LYS A 151 15.88 0.20 11.01
CA LYS A 151 15.84 1.67 10.99
C LYS A 151 15.48 2.15 9.59
N ALA A 152 14.36 2.87 9.47
CA ALA A 152 13.83 3.44 8.23
C ALA A 152 13.68 2.41 7.09
N VAL A 153 12.52 1.77 7.00
CA VAL A 153 12.19 0.78 5.97
C VAL A 153 11.13 1.34 5.05
N ASP A 154 11.35 1.26 3.73
CA ASP A 154 10.31 1.62 2.78
C ASP A 154 9.19 0.56 2.75
N ALA A 155 8.00 0.94 2.30
CA ALA A 155 6.83 0.06 2.30
C ALA A 155 7.02 -1.25 1.50
N HIS A 156 7.80 -1.22 0.41
CA HIS A 156 8.09 -2.42 -0.39
C HIS A 156 9.04 -3.36 0.35
N GLN A 157 10.07 -2.85 1.01
CA GLN A 157 10.98 -3.64 1.85
C GLN A 157 10.23 -4.31 3.02
N ILE A 158 9.25 -3.62 3.62
CA ILE A 158 8.37 -4.20 4.64
C ILE A 158 7.59 -5.38 4.04
N LEU A 159 6.94 -5.20 2.89
CA LEU A 159 6.16 -6.26 2.24
C LEU A 159 7.03 -7.45 1.83
N ASP A 160 8.21 -7.19 1.25
CA ASP A 160 9.14 -8.21 0.79
C ASP A 160 9.71 -9.04 1.95
N GLY A 161 10.16 -8.38 3.02
CA GLY A 161 10.61 -9.05 4.24
C GLY A 161 9.51 -9.86 4.91
N ALA A 162 8.28 -9.33 4.95
CA ALA A 162 7.13 -10.01 5.54
C ALA A 162 6.77 -11.29 4.78
N PHE A 163 6.72 -11.21 3.44
CA PHE A 163 6.41 -12.35 2.58
C PHE A 163 7.53 -13.39 2.56
N HIS A 164 8.79 -12.95 2.54
CA HIS A 164 9.96 -13.83 2.68
C HIS A 164 9.87 -14.64 3.99
N THR A 165 9.59 -13.97 5.10
CA THR A 165 9.43 -14.60 6.42
C THR A 165 8.26 -15.57 6.44
N LEU A 166 7.13 -15.21 5.82
CA LEU A 166 5.94 -16.06 5.71
C LEU A 166 6.29 -17.38 5.01
N ARG A 167 6.92 -17.30 3.82
CA ARG A 167 7.35 -18.47 3.04
C ARG A 167 8.37 -19.32 3.79
N LYS A 168 9.36 -18.70 4.42
CA LYS A 168 10.42 -19.40 5.16
C LYS A 168 9.90 -20.12 6.40
N SER A 169 8.91 -19.56 7.08
CA SER A 169 8.40 -20.11 8.35
C SER A 169 7.64 -21.42 8.18
N GLY A 170 7.06 -21.68 7.00
CA GLY A 170 6.21 -22.84 6.73
C GLY A 170 4.88 -22.85 7.52
N LYS A 171 4.55 -21.80 8.29
CA LYS A 171 3.30 -21.71 9.08
C LYS A 171 2.06 -21.71 8.19
N VAL A 172 2.18 -21.11 7.00
CA VAL A 172 1.11 -21.05 5.99
C VAL A 172 1.41 -22.11 4.94
N ALA A 173 0.70 -23.23 4.98
CA ALA A 173 0.91 -24.34 4.03
C ALA A 173 0.37 -24.01 2.63
N ALA A 174 -0.73 -23.26 2.57
CA ALA A 174 -1.34 -22.74 1.35
C ALA A 174 -2.16 -21.48 1.67
N GLY A 175 -2.40 -20.63 0.68
CA GLY A 175 -3.23 -19.43 0.81
C GLY A 175 -2.74 -18.30 -0.08
N SER A 176 -3.53 -17.24 -0.18
CA SER A 176 -3.13 -16.00 -0.83
C SER A 176 -3.81 -14.79 -0.20
N SER A 177 -3.23 -13.62 -0.43
CA SER A 177 -3.76 -12.36 0.09
C SER A 177 -3.27 -11.17 -0.75
N THR A 178 -4.09 -10.12 -0.80
CA THR A 178 -3.64 -8.78 -1.21
C THR A 178 -2.81 -8.13 -0.10
N ALA A 179 -2.14 -7.02 -0.38
CA ALA A 179 -1.46 -6.24 0.64
C ALA A 179 -1.30 -4.78 0.22
N CYS A 180 -1.63 -3.85 1.11
CA CYS A 180 -1.34 -2.43 0.94
C CYS A 180 -0.59 -1.91 2.16
N ILE A 181 0.67 -1.52 1.98
CA ILE A 181 1.58 -1.08 3.04
C ILE A 181 1.94 0.39 2.83
N LEU A 182 1.94 1.17 3.91
CA LEU A 182 2.43 2.55 3.96
C LEU A 182 3.50 2.68 5.04
N SER A 183 4.60 3.37 4.73
CA SER A 183 5.66 3.71 5.68
C SER A 183 5.86 5.23 5.66
N LEU A 184 5.61 5.87 6.81
CA LEU A 184 5.56 7.32 6.99
C LEU A 184 6.73 7.75 7.88
N SER A 185 7.57 8.64 7.36
CA SER A 185 8.71 9.21 8.09
C SER A 185 8.29 10.43 8.89
N LYS A 186 8.54 10.40 10.20
CA LYS A 186 8.32 11.55 11.08
C LYS A 186 9.34 12.67 10.86
N THR A 187 10.51 12.35 10.31
CA THR A 187 11.61 13.31 10.16
C THR A 187 11.53 14.04 8.82
N THR A 188 11.22 13.33 7.75
CA THR A 188 11.20 13.89 6.39
C THR A 188 9.81 14.23 5.88
N GLY A 189 8.75 13.71 6.52
CA GLY A 189 7.39 13.77 6.00
C GLY A 189 7.18 12.89 4.76
N GLU A 190 8.17 12.11 4.36
CA GLU A 190 8.06 11.16 3.25
C GLU A 190 7.14 10.01 3.65
N MET A 191 6.21 9.67 2.76
CA MET A 191 5.44 8.44 2.81
C MET A 191 5.73 7.60 1.58
N THR A 192 6.20 6.38 1.78
CA THR A 192 6.29 5.37 0.72
C THR A 192 5.09 4.43 0.80
N SER A 193 4.59 3.99 -0.36
CA SER A 193 3.52 3.00 -0.46
C SER A 193 3.93 1.81 -1.31
N CYS A 194 3.42 0.63 -0.97
CA CYS A 194 3.47 -0.56 -1.81
C CYS A 194 2.09 -1.24 -1.76
N ASN A 195 1.33 -1.14 -2.85
CA ASN A 195 0.03 -1.79 -3.01
C ASN A 195 0.15 -2.99 -3.94
N LEU A 196 -0.38 -4.14 -3.54
CA LEU A 196 -0.47 -5.36 -4.33
C LEU A 196 -1.89 -5.91 -4.21
N GLY A 197 -2.68 -5.72 -5.26
CA GLY A 197 -4.08 -6.13 -5.33
C GLY A 197 -5.05 -4.95 -5.32
N ASP A 198 -6.23 -5.16 -4.73
CA ASP A 198 -7.35 -4.21 -4.73
C ASP A 198 -7.77 -3.71 -3.34
N SER A 199 -6.96 -3.99 -2.31
CA SER A 199 -6.82 -3.03 -1.20
C SER A 199 -6.28 -1.70 -1.74
N ALA A 200 -6.51 -0.61 -1.03
CA ALA A 200 -6.17 0.72 -1.52
C ALA A 200 -6.01 1.75 -0.40
N PHE A 201 -5.47 2.92 -0.76
CA PHE A 201 -5.49 4.09 0.08
C PHE A 201 -5.89 5.36 -0.69
N VAL A 202 -6.41 6.32 0.06
CA VAL A 202 -6.76 7.66 -0.38
C VAL A 202 -5.99 8.67 0.45
N LEU A 203 -5.38 9.65 -0.21
CA LEU A 203 -4.78 10.83 0.43
C LEU A 203 -5.69 12.03 0.23
N VAL A 204 -6.16 12.59 1.33
CA VAL A 204 -6.98 13.81 1.39
C VAL A 204 -6.12 14.96 1.89
N ARG A 205 -6.15 16.08 1.15
CA ARG A 205 -5.45 17.32 1.46
C ARG A 205 -6.33 18.50 1.08
N ASP A 206 -6.42 19.50 1.94
CA ASP A 206 -7.21 20.72 1.70
C ASP A 206 -8.64 20.39 1.23
N ARG A 207 -9.27 19.41 1.91
CA ARG A 207 -10.65 18.93 1.62
C ARG A 207 -10.83 18.40 0.21
N LYS A 208 -9.78 17.82 -0.38
CA LYS A 208 -9.80 17.18 -1.70
C LYS A 208 -9.05 15.86 -1.65
N ILE A 209 -9.56 14.89 -2.39
CA ILE A 209 -8.81 13.67 -2.70
C ILE A 209 -7.72 14.06 -3.70
N VAL A 210 -6.47 14.06 -3.24
CA VAL A 210 -5.29 14.37 -4.08
C VAL A 210 -4.65 13.12 -4.66
N TYR A 211 -4.94 11.95 -4.08
CA TYR A 211 -4.54 10.66 -4.61
C TYR A 211 -5.51 9.57 -4.19
N GLU A 212 -5.79 8.65 -5.11
CA GLU A 212 -6.46 7.36 -4.89
C GLU A 212 -5.58 6.30 -5.54
N SER A 213 -5.18 5.28 -4.78
CA SER A 213 -4.35 4.21 -5.33
C SER A 213 -5.12 3.39 -6.35
N PRO A 214 -4.53 3.06 -7.51
CA PRO A 214 -5.20 2.22 -8.48
C PRO A 214 -5.37 0.79 -7.95
N SER A 215 -6.51 0.19 -8.23
CA SER A 215 -6.75 -1.25 -8.03
C SER A 215 -5.94 -2.05 -9.05
N GLN A 216 -5.24 -3.10 -8.59
CA GLN A 216 -4.48 -4.01 -9.44
C GLN A 216 -5.21 -5.36 -9.55
N GLN A 217 -5.65 -5.69 -10.75
CA GLN A 217 -6.34 -6.95 -11.05
C GLN A 217 -5.82 -7.56 -12.35
N HIS A 218 -5.72 -8.89 -12.39
CA HIS A 218 -5.42 -9.64 -13.62
C HIS A 218 -6.63 -9.66 -14.56
N TYR A 219 -7.82 -9.71 -13.97
CA TYR A 219 -9.14 -9.57 -14.60
C TYR A 219 -10.16 -9.25 -13.51
N PHE A 220 -11.40 -8.89 -13.89
CA PHE A 220 -12.42 -8.48 -12.94
C PHE A 220 -12.57 -9.46 -11.77
N ASN A 221 -12.43 -8.95 -10.55
CA ASN A 221 -12.55 -9.71 -9.30
C ASN A 221 -11.48 -10.81 -9.13
N CYS A 222 -10.32 -10.65 -9.77
CA CYS A 222 -9.11 -11.42 -9.55
C CYS A 222 -7.95 -10.45 -9.30
N PRO A 223 -7.73 -10.05 -8.04
CA PRO A 223 -6.66 -9.14 -7.70
C PRO A 223 -5.30 -9.79 -7.88
N TYR A 224 -4.30 -8.91 -8.05
CA TYR A 224 -2.93 -9.30 -7.77
C TYR A 224 -2.85 -9.82 -6.32
N GLN A 225 -2.14 -10.91 -6.11
CA GLN A 225 -2.10 -11.58 -4.82
C GLN A 225 -0.80 -12.33 -4.60
N LEU A 226 -0.26 -12.18 -3.39
CA LEU A 226 0.82 -13.01 -2.90
C LEU A 226 0.27 -14.40 -2.60
N THR A 227 0.93 -15.45 -3.06
CA THR A 227 0.42 -16.81 -2.94
C THR A 227 1.49 -17.77 -2.42
N VAL A 228 1.06 -18.65 -1.51
CA VAL A 228 1.79 -19.84 -1.12
C VAL A 228 0.95 -21.06 -1.48
N VAL A 229 1.56 -22.00 -2.16
CA VAL A 229 1.00 -23.32 -2.47
C VAL A 229 2.11 -24.35 -2.44
N PRO A 230 1.84 -25.59 -1.99
CA PRO A 230 2.82 -26.68 -2.06
C PRO A 230 3.26 -26.93 -3.50
N ASP A 231 4.54 -27.27 -3.70
CA ASP A 231 5.06 -27.58 -5.04
C ASP A 231 4.43 -28.84 -5.64
N SER A 232 3.90 -29.73 -4.79
CA SER A 232 3.14 -30.92 -5.20
C SER A 232 1.67 -30.65 -5.52
N TYR A 233 1.18 -29.43 -5.37
CA TYR A 233 -0.23 -29.13 -5.58
C TYR A 233 -0.60 -29.23 -7.07
N PRO A 234 -1.66 -29.98 -7.45
CA PRO A 234 -2.06 -30.13 -8.84
C PRO A 234 -2.37 -28.78 -9.50
N ASN A 235 -1.95 -28.61 -10.76
CA ASN A 235 -2.19 -27.38 -11.54
C ASN A 235 -1.65 -26.10 -10.89
N ARG A 236 -0.56 -26.19 -10.12
CA ARG A 236 0.10 -25.06 -9.45
C ARG A 236 0.32 -23.84 -10.36
N ASP A 237 0.69 -24.06 -11.61
CA ASP A 237 0.98 -23.00 -12.58
C ASP A 237 -0.26 -22.21 -13.01
N GLN A 238 -1.46 -22.64 -12.62
CA GLN A 238 -2.71 -21.92 -12.88
C GLN A 238 -3.08 -20.95 -11.75
N PHE A 239 -2.36 -20.98 -10.64
CA PHE A 239 -2.56 -20.04 -9.55
C PHE A 239 -1.86 -18.72 -9.87
N VAL A 240 -2.50 -17.62 -9.48
CA VAL A 240 -1.84 -16.31 -9.45
C VAL A 240 -0.77 -16.35 -8.37
N THR A 241 0.47 -16.01 -8.70
CA THR A 241 1.61 -16.03 -7.78
C THR A 241 2.44 -14.76 -7.93
N ASP A 242 1.81 -13.61 -7.70
CA ASP A 242 2.51 -12.33 -7.76
C ASP A 242 3.51 -12.22 -6.60
N LEU A 243 4.47 -11.31 -6.77
CA LEU A 243 5.54 -11.05 -5.82
C LEU A 243 5.49 -9.59 -5.36
N PRO A 244 6.09 -9.26 -4.20
CA PRO A 244 6.12 -7.88 -3.68
C PRO A 244 6.61 -6.84 -4.70
N LYS A 245 7.56 -7.23 -5.57
CA LYS A 245 8.09 -6.40 -6.66
C LYS A 245 7.06 -6.01 -7.73
N ASP A 246 5.95 -6.74 -7.83
CA ASP A 246 4.88 -6.53 -8.81
C ASP A 246 3.84 -5.51 -8.29
N GLY A 247 3.95 -5.09 -7.02
CA GLY A 247 3.10 -4.06 -6.42
C GLY A 247 3.36 -2.65 -6.98
N ASP A 248 2.31 -1.84 -7.03
CA ASP A 248 2.40 -0.41 -7.33
C ASP A 248 3.11 0.33 -6.18
N ARG A 249 4.17 1.05 -6.53
CA ARG A 249 5.04 1.75 -5.59
C ARG A 249 5.02 3.25 -5.85
N LYS A 250 4.82 4.03 -4.80
CA LYS A 250 4.78 5.50 -4.87
C LYS A 250 5.45 6.12 -3.65
N THR A 251 5.84 7.37 -3.82
CA THR A 251 6.36 8.23 -2.77
C THR A 251 5.58 9.54 -2.75
N PHE A 252 5.24 10.01 -1.55
CA PHE A 252 4.55 11.26 -1.31
C PHE A 252 5.28 12.05 -0.24
N TYR A 253 5.17 13.38 -0.28
CA TYR A 253 5.59 14.24 0.82
C TYR A 253 4.35 14.81 1.49
N LEU A 254 4.14 14.38 2.74
CA LEU A 254 2.99 14.71 3.56
C LEU A 254 3.10 16.13 4.11
N LYS A 255 1.94 16.71 4.42
CA LYS A 255 1.80 18.03 5.03
C LYS A 255 0.93 17.93 6.28
N LYS A 256 1.09 18.89 7.19
CA LYS A 256 0.14 19.09 8.30
C LYS A 256 -1.29 19.09 7.77
N GLY A 257 -2.18 18.34 8.43
CA GLY A 257 -3.59 18.27 8.08
C GLY A 257 -3.91 17.27 6.96
N ASP A 258 -2.92 16.64 6.33
CA ASP A 258 -3.18 15.52 5.44
C ASP A 258 -3.87 14.38 6.20
N LEU A 259 -4.86 13.77 5.57
CA LEU A 259 -5.54 12.59 6.08
C LEU A 259 -5.42 11.44 5.09
N ILE A 260 -5.04 10.28 5.59
CA ILE A 260 -4.89 9.06 4.81
C ILE A 260 -5.95 8.07 5.27
N LEU A 261 -6.73 7.55 4.32
CA LEU A 261 -7.58 6.39 4.53
C LEU A 261 -6.95 5.20 3.81
N LEU A 262 -6.48 4.21 4.55
CA LEU A 262 -6.02 2.92 4.04
C LEU A 262 -7.09 1.86 4.32
N ALA A 263 -7.53 1.09 3.34
CA ALA A 263 -8.59 0.11 3.54
C ALA A 263 -8.53 -1.10 2.59
N THR A 264 -9.21 -2.17 2.96
CA THR A 264 -9.43 -3.35 2.11
C THR A 264 -10.54 -3.11 1.08
N ASP A 265 -10.67 -4.01 0.09
CA ASP A 265 -11.63 -3.90 -1.01
C ASP A 265 -13.08 -3.85 -0.50
N GLY A 266 -13.41 -4.50 0.62
CA GLY A 266 -14.74 -4.43 1.24
C GLY A 266 -15.20 -3.00 1.56
N TYR A 267 -14.27 -2.06 1.74
CA TYR A 267 -14.59 -0.63 1.79
C TYR A 267 -14.83 -0.05 0.38
N PHE A 268 -13.83 -0.15 -0.52
CA PHE A 268 -13.82 0.51 -1.82
C PHE A 268 -14.86 -0.04 -2.82
N ASP A 269 -15.27 -1.30 -2.65
CA ASP A 269 -16.33 -1.92 -3.41
C ASP A 269 -17.72 -1.36 -3.09
N ASN A 270 -17.83 -0.66 -1.95
CA ASN A 270 -19.08 -0.18 -1.39
C ASN A 270 -19.15 1.33 -1.21
N MET A 271 -18.04 2.06 -1.21
CA MET A 271 -17.97 3.51 -1.00
C MET A 271 -17.49 4.24 -2.25
N TYR A 272 -18.19 5.30 -2.67
CA TYR A 272 -17.68 6.20 -3.70
C TYR A 272 -16.72 7.25 -3.10
N PRO A 273 -15.71 7.73 -3.85
CA PRO A 273 -14.78 8.75 -3.37
C PRO A 273 -15.47 10.00 -2.81
N GLU A 274 -16.56 10.45 -3.43
CA GLU A 274 -17.30 11.63 -2.97
C GLU A 274 -18.01 11.39 -1.63
N GLU A 275 -18.53 10.17 -1.40
CA GLU A 275 -19.13 9.79 -0.12
C GLU A 275 -18.07 9.69 0.98
N THR A 276 -16.88 9.17 0.65
CA THR A 276 -15.72 9.14 1.55
C THR A 276 -15.28 10.55 1.94
N LEU A 277 -15.14 11.44 0.95
CA LEU A 277 -14.74 12.83 1.19
C LEU A 277 -15.76 13.58 2.04
N ASP A 278 -17.06 13.45 1.79
CA ASP A 278 -18.11 14.09 2.59
C ASP A 278 -18.07 13.68 4.08
N ILE A 279 -17.77 12.41 4.37
CA ILE A 279 -17.64 11.92 5.75
C ILE A 279 -16.37 12.46 6.41
N ILE A 280 -15.25 12.47 5.68
CA ILE A 280 -13.98 13.01 6.17
C ILE A 280 -14.14 14.51 6.47
N ASP A 281 -14.67 15.27 5.52
CA ASP A 281 -14.88 16.71 5.65
C ASP A 281 -15.72 17.05 6.88
N LYS A 282 -16.85 16.37 7.07
CA LYS A 282 -17.72 16.56 8.25
C LYS A 282 -17.05 16.14 9.55
N GLY A 283 -16.33 15.02 9.55
CA GLY A 283 -15.64 14.50 10.73
C GLY A 283 -14.49 15.39 11.19
N MET A 284 -13.86 16.09 10.24
CA MET A 284 -12.72 16.97 10.47
C MET A 284 -13.13 18.43 10.73
N GLU A 285 -14.43 18.75 10.75
CA GLU A 285 -14.91 20.08 11.11
C GLU A 285 -14.44 20.48 12.51
N SER A 286 -13.78 21.64 12.60
CA SER A 286 -13.32 22.25 13.84
C SER A 286 -12.29 21.43 14.63
N ILE A 287 -11.41 20.69 13.92
CA ILE A 287 -10.29 19.99 14.56
C ILE A 287 -9.15 20.92 14.97
N GLU A 288 -9.04 22.10 14.34
CA GLU A 288 -7.92 23.05 14.49
C GLU A 288 -7.80 23.63 15.91
N ASP A 289 -8.92 23.74 16.65
CA ASP A 289 -8.98 24.32 18.01
C ASP A 289 -9.08 23.27 19.13
N LYS A 290 -8.92 21.98 18.80
CA LYS A 290 -9.08 20.88 19.76
C LYS A 290 -7.75 20.48 20.39
N ASP A 291 -7.79 20.11 21.66
CA ASP A 291 -6.65 19.51 22.36
C ASP A 291 -6.28 18.13 21.76
N PRO A 292 -5.06 17.62 21.99
CA PRO A 292 -4.56 16.39 21.38
C PRO A 292 -5.45 15.17 21.60
N GLU A 293 -6.07 15.05 22.78
CA GLU A 293 -6.89 13.89 23.11
C GLU A 293 -8.25 13.97 22.42
N SER A 294 -8.82 15.18 22.32
CA SER A 294 -10.00 15.43 21.50
C SER A 294 -9.75 15.13 20.02
N VAL A 295 -8.58 15.50 19.48
CA VAL A 295 -8.17 15.18 18.09
C VAL A 295 -8.13 13.66 17.88
N LYS A 296 -7.52 12.91 18.80
CA LYS A 296 -7.50 11.43 18.75
C LYS A 296 -8.89 10.83 18.75
N LEU A 297 -9.79 11.31 19.61
CA LEU A 297 -11.18 10.84 19.66
C LEU A 297 -11.93 11.11 18.36
N VAL A 298 -11.66 12.26 17.72
CA VAL A 298 -12.21 12.58 16.39
C VAL A 298 -11.72 11.57 15.35
N ILE A 299 -10.41 11.31 15.26
CA ILE A 299 -9.87 10.35 14.28
C ILE A 299 -10.37 8.93 14.54
N GLN A 300 -10.46 8.52 15.80
CA GLN A 300 -11.06 7.24 16.17
C GLN A 300 -12.54 7.14 15.77
N GLY A 301 -13.31 8.20 15.99
CA GLY A 301 -14.72 8.31 15.59
C GLY A 301 -14.89 8.27 14.08
N LEU A 302 -13.99 8.93 13.35
CA LEU A 302 -13.99 8.97 11.89
C LEU A 302 -13.71 7.58 11.29
N ALA A 303 -12.69 6.87 11.78
CA ALA A 303 -12.40 5.49 11.37
C ALA A 303 -13.64 4.59 11.54
N LYS A 304 -14.28 4.62 12.71
CA LYS A 304 -15.51 3.85 12.97
C LYS A 304 -16.66 4.25 12.04
N THR A 305 -16.84 5.54 11.79
CA THR A 305 -17.92 6.06 10.95
C THR A 305 -17.76 5.62 9.49
N LEU A 306 -16.54 5.69 8.96
CA LEU A 306 -16.22 5.23 7.60
C LEU A 306 -16.48 3.73 7.46
N THR A 307 -15.97 2.92 8.39
CA THR A 307 -16.18 1.45 8.39
C THR A 307 -17.66 1.08 8.50
N GLU A 308 -18.42 1.68 9.42
CA GLU A 308 -19.85 1.37 9.59
C GLU A 308 -20.68 1.83 8.39
N LYS A 309 -20.33 2.96 7.78
CA LYS A 309 -20.99 3.41 6.54
C LYS A 309 -20.80 2.40 5.42
N ALA A 310 -19.55 1.96 5.19
CA ALA A 310 -19.24 0.97 4.16
C ALA A 310 -19.99 -0.34 4.41
N ARG A 311 -20.01 -0.81 5.65
CA ARG A 311 -20.78 -2.00 6.08
C ARG A 311 -22.28 -1.85 5.80
N ARG A 312 -22.89 -0.73 6.17
CA ARG A 312 -24.32 -0.52 5.92
C ARG A 312 -24.63 -0.53 4.42
N LEU A 313 -23.74 0.05 3.61
CA LEU A 313 -23.88 0.09 2.16
C LEU A 313 -23.62 -1.27 1.50
N SER A 314 -22.73 -2.09 2.07
CA SER A 314 -22.46 -3.46 1.60
C SER A 314 -23.68 -4.38 1.77
N LEU A 315 -24.53 -4.09 2.75
CA LEU A 315 -25.76 -4.82 3.04
C LEU A 315 -26.99 -4.29 2.28
N ASP A 316 -26.86 -3.21 1.50
CA ASP A 316 -28.00 -2.64 0.76
C ASP A 316 -28.21 -3.36 -0.58
N PRO A 317 -29.28 -4.16 -0.76
CA PRO A 317 -29.51 -4.92 -1.99
C PRO A 317 -29.91 -4.05 -3.18
N LYS A 318 -30.26 -2.78 -2.96
CA LYS A 318 -30.68 -1.83 -4.00
C LYS A 318 -29.56 -0.91 -4.45
N ARG A 319 -28.43 -0.88 -3.75
CA ARG A 319 -27.29 -0.03 -4.08
C ARG A 319 -26.72 -0.40 -5.45
N LEU A 320 -26.39 0.60 -6.25
CA LEU A 320 -25.45 0.44 -7.35
C LEU A 320 -24.05 0.81 -6.81
N SER A 321 -23.42 -0.16 -6.15
CA SER A 321 -22.10 0.06 -5.56
C SER A 321 -21.02 0.20 -6.64
N PRO A 322 -19.83 0.76 -6.32
CA PRO A 322 -18.68 0.74 -7.22
C PRO A 322 -18.43 -0.66 -7.81
N TRP A 323 -18.46 -1.70 -6.98
CA TRP A 323 -18.30 -3.08 -7.44
C TRP A 323 -19.44 -3.54 -8.34
N ALA A 324 -20.71 -3.27 -7.99
CA ALA A 324 -21.85 -3.65 -8.84
C ALA A 324 -21.80 -2.94 -10.21
N LYS A 325 -21.31 -1.70 -10.26
CA LYS A 325 -21.09 -0.96 -11.50
C LYS A 325 -19.99 -1.62 -12.34
N ALA A 326 -18.85 -1.98 -11.74
CA ALA A 326 -17.76 -2.69 -12.40
C ALA A 326 -18.17 -4.11 -12.86
N ALA A 327 -18.96 -4.84 -12.06
CA ALA A 327 -19.49 -6.15 -12.40
C ALA A 327 -20.36 -6.09 -13.66
N ARG A 328 -21.22 -5.08 -13.79
CA ARG A 328 -22.04 -4.86 -14.99
C ARG A 328 -21.21 -4.53 -16.22
N ALA A 329 -20.17 -3.72 -16.07
CA ALA A 329 -19.23 -3.43 -17.16
C ALA A 329 -18.51 -4.70 -17.65
N ASN A 330 -18.39 -5.72 -16.79
CA ASN A 330 -17.83 -7.03 -17.10
C ASN A 330 -18.89 -8.12 -17.36
N GLY A 331 -20.13 -7.73 -17.70
CA GLY A 331 -21.18 -8.64 -18.15
C GLY A 331 -21.99 -9.35 -17.05
N SER A 332 -21.78 -9.01 -15.78
CA SER A 332 -22.58 -9.54 -14.67
C SER A 332 -23.86 -8.72 -14.42
N ASN A 333 -24.97 -9.40 -14.10
CA ASN A 333 -26.23 -8.74 -13.74
C ASN A 333 -26.35 -8.39 -12.24
N TYR A 334 -25.23 -8.39 -11.51
CA TYR A 334 -25.22 -8.14 -10.08
C TYR A 334 -25.83 -6.78 -9.68
N ARG A 335 -26.48 -6.76 -8.51
CA ARG A 335 -27.08 -5.59 -7.89
C ARG A 335 -26.86 -5.62 -6.37
N GLY A 336 -26.83 -4.45 -5.75
CA GLY A 336 -26.60 -4.28 -4.33
C GLY A 336 -25.17 -3.92 -3.99
N GLY A 337 -24.91 -3.72 -2.69
CA GLY A 337 -23.56 -3.71 -2.14
C GLY A 337 -22.94 -5.10 -2.12
N LYS A 338 -21.61 -5.17 -2.10
CA LYS A 338 -20.82 -6.40 -2.01
C LYS A 338 -20.50 -6.66 -0.54
N VAL A 339 -21.17 -7.64 0.07
CA VAL A 339 -20.89 -8.05 1.45
C VAL A 339 -19.48 -8.64 1.54
N ASP A 340 -18.62 -7.98 2.30
CA ASP A 340 -17.25 -8.45 2.55
C ASP A 340 -16.75 -8.09 3.95
N ASP A 341 -15.57 -8.62 4.31
CA ASP A 341 -14.81 -8.13 5.45
C ASP A 341 -14.36 -6.68 5.14
N ILE A 342 -14.39 -5.80 6.14
CA ILE A 342 -14.06 -4.38 5.95
C ILE A 342 -13.06 -3.98 7.00
N THR A 343 -11.90 -3.47 6.59
CA THR A 343 -10.88 -2.93 7.48
C THR A 343 -10.43 -1.57 6.97
N CYS A 344 -10.40 -0.58 7.87
CA CYS A 344 -9.96 0.78 7.58
C CYS A 344 -8.95 1.23 8.63
N ILE A 345 -7.89 1.92 8.20
CA ILE A 345 -6.99 2.70 9.05
C ILE A 345 -7.08 4.16 8.59
N VAL A 346 -7.47 5.04 9.50
CA VAL A 346 -7.46 6.49 9.26
C VAL A 346 -6.27 7.09 9.98
N THR A 347 -5.43 7.82 9.24
CA THR A 347 -4.23 8.48 9.76
C THR A 347 -4.29 9.98 9.50
N LEU A 348 -4.18 10.78 10.55
CA LEU A 348 -3.99 12.24 10.46
C LEU A 348 -2.50 12.56 10.59
N VAL A 349 -2.01 13.44 9.72
CA VAL A 349 -0.66 14.01 9.75
C VAL A 349 -0.66 15.32 10.54
N CYS A 350 0.12 15.37 11.59
CA CYS A 350 0.26 16.52 12.49
C CYS A 350 1.70 17.05 12.50
N HIS A 351 1.90 18.26 13.04
CA HIS A 351 3.21 18.76 13.49
C HIS A 351 3.12 19.11 14.97
N ASP A 352 4.22 18.87 15.67
CA ASP A 352 4.48 19.22 17.07
C ASP A 352 3.87 18.28 18.14
N SER A 353 4.66 18.15 19.21
CA SER A 353 4.40 17.47 20.49
C SER A 353 3.44 18.23 21.41
N LYS A 354 3.15 19.49 21.06
CA LYS A 354 2.08 20.31 21.61
C LYS A 354 0.98 20.43 20.57
N LEU A 355 0.24 19.35 20.38
CA LEU A 355 -1.08 19.40 19.74
C LEU A 355 -2.01 20.29 20.55
#